data_AF-A0A964YG50-F1
#
_entry.id   AF-A0A964YG50-F1
#
_cell.length_a   1.000
_cell.length_b   1.000
_cell.length_c   1.000
_cell.angle_alpha   90.00
_cell.angle_beta   90.00
_cell.angle_gamma   90.00
#
_symmetry.space_group_name_H-M   'P 1'
#
loop_
_entity.id
_entity.type
_entity.pdbx_description
1 polymer ?
#
loop_
_entity_poly.entity_id
_entity_poly.type
_entity_poly.pdbx_seq_one_letter_code
_entity_poly.pdbx_strand_id
1 'polypeptide(L)'
;MRKLKPYLLLISCIIFISVNAQKLQHDWENYIVSLNGKPVSINVDLGLKPQVPVADLPFVIIARVKLKNVNQWGMPDQDEVNELDKVEEKMVENLNRFQGAVYVGRFTQRGIREFYFYSNDTSKYQSSIGNVFLEFANFQWLAQAKKDADWENYLTVLYPSALDLLLIESRKKVDEHARKNLKQLPVSVLHYFEFQKETDCKTFLQSPVC
;
A
#
# COMPACT_ATOMS: atom_id res chain seq x y z
N MET A 1 73.11 -24.93 5.05
CA MET A 1 72.75 -23.50 5.04
C MET A 1 71.26 -23.37 4.78
N ARG A 2 70.57 -22.65 5.65
CA ARG A 2 69.11 -22.51 5.77
C ARG A 2 68.49 -21.86 4.52
N LYS A 3 67.34 -22.37 4.06
CA LYS A 3 66.31 -21.52 3.43
C LYS A 3 64.94 -21.84 4.02
N LEU A 4 64.46 -20.84 4.76
CA LEU A 4 63.14 -20.71 5.37
C LEU A 4 62.06 -20.77 4.28
N LYS A 5 61.03 -21.61 4.44
CA LYS A 5 59.80 -21.52 3.63
C LYS A 5 58.91 -20.44 4.24
N PRO A 6 58.37 -19.49 3.45
CA PRO A 6 57.46 -18.47 3.97
C PRO A 6 56.10 -19.09 4.28
N TYR A 7 55.62 -18.83 5.51
CA TYR A 7 54.28 -19.17 5.94
C TYR A 7 53.24 -18.49 5.03
N LEU A 8 52.37 -19.30 4.43
CA LEU A 8 51.14 -18.86 3.81
C LEU A 8 50.19 -18.41 4.93
N LEU A 9 50.20 -17.12 5.23
CA LEU A 9 49.29 -16.50 6.19
C LEU A 9 47.92 -16.39 5.51
N LEU A 10 47.06 -17.37 5.77
CA LEU A 10 45.67 -17.38 5.32
C LEU A 10 44.93 -16.27 6.11
N ILE A 11 44.89 -15.06 5.55
CA ILE A 11 44.04 -13.99 6.07
C ILE A 11 42.61 -14.39 5.76
N SER A 12 41.95 -14.99 6.77
CA SER A 12 40.50 -15.16 6.81
C SER A 12 39.86 -13.77 6.74
N CYS A 13 39.53 -13.33 5.52
CA CYS A 13 38.73 -12.15 5.29
C CYS A 13 37.30 -12.48 5.74
N ILE A 14 37.01 -12.31 7.03
CA ILE A 14 35.65 -12.28 7.54
C ILE A 14 35.04 -11.02 6.96
N ILE A 15 34.38 -11.15 5.82
CA ILE A 15 33.49 -10.13 5.30
C ILE A 15 32.34 -10.07 6.31
N PHE A 16 32.45 -9.15 7.27
CA PHE A 16 31.30 -8.66 8.02
C PHE A 16 30.38 -8.02 6.99
N ILE A 17 29.49 -8.83 6.41
CA ILE A 17 28.29 -8.31 5.78
C ILE A 17 27.52 -7.71 6.93
N SER A 18 27.67 -6.39 7.12
CA SER A 18 26.79 -5.62 7.96
C SER A 18 25.40 -5.82 7.40
N VAL A 19 24.63 -6.71 8.01
CA VAL A 19 23.20 -6.84 7.78
C VAL A 19 22.61 -5.51 8.23
N ASN A 20 22.42 -4.61 7.27
CA ASN A 20 21.69 -3.38 7.50
C ASN A 20 20.23 -3.79 7.70
N ALA A 21 19.81 -3.91 8.96
CA ALA A 21 18.39 -3.90 9.28
C ALA A 21 17.86 -2.50 8.93
N GLN A 22 17.49 -2.29 7.67
CA GLN A 22 16.81 -1.06 7.27
C GLN A 22 15.53 -0.98 8.07
N LYS A 23 15.42 0.05 8.91
CA LYS A 23 14.21 0.33 9.67
C LYS A 23 13.08 0.56 8.66
N LEU A 24 11.99 -0.21 8.77
CA LEU A 24 10.80 0.02 7.96
C LEU A 24 10.32 1.46 8.14
N GLN A 25 10.24 2.19 7.04
CA GLN A 25 9.68 3.53 6.97
C GLN A 25 8.35 3.45 6.25
N HIS A 26 7.27 3.68 7.00
CA HIS A 26 5.92 3.74 6.46
C HIS A 26 5.73 4.98 5.58
N ASP A 27 5.03 4.85 4.46
CA ASP A 27 4.57 5.93 3.56
C ASP A 27 3.09 5.69 3.24
N TRP A 28 2.23 6.02 4.21
CA TRP A 28 0.78 5.90 4.06
C TRP A 28 0.25 6.90 3.05
N GLU A 29 -0.47 6.40 2.06
CA GLU A 29 -1.04 7.21 0.99
C GLU A 29 -2.52 6.87 0.78
N ASN A 30 -3.31 7.88 0.43
CA ASN A 30 -4.67 7.73 -0.08
C ASN A 30 -4.74 8.20 -1.53
N TYR A 31 -5.32 7.37 -2.40
CA TYR A 31 -5.55 7.72 -3.79
C TYR A 31 -6.86 7.13 -4.29
N ILE A 32 -7.39 7.74 -5.35
CA ILE A 32 -8.65 7.33 -5.98
C ILE A 32 -8.35 7.00 -7.43
N VAL A 33 -8.77 5.81 -7.86
CA VAL A 33 -8.72 5.39 -9.27
C VAL A 33 -10.13 5.18 -9.80
N SER A 34 -10.29 5.23 -11.12
CA SER A 34 -11.56 4.92 -11.78
C SER A 34 -11.47 3.52 -12.41
N LEU A 35 -12.29 2.59 -11.93
CA LEU A 35 -12.43 1.26 -12.52
C LEU A 35 -13.81 1.14 -13.14
N ASN A 36 -13.87 1.02 -14.47
CA ASN A 36 -15.11 0.96 -15.26
C ASN A 36 -16.06 2.15 -14.94
N GLY A 37 -15.49 3.36 -14.86
CA GLY A 37 -16.25 4.59 -14.60
C GLY A 37 -16.75 4.74 -13.16
N LYS A 38 -16.34 3.85 -12.24
CA LYS A 38 -16.70 3.93 -10.82
C LYS A 38 -15.45 4.20 -9.98
N PRO A 39 -15.54 5.11 -9.00
CA PRO A 39 -14.40 5.41 -8.17
C PRO A 39 -14.07 4.21 -7.27
N VAL A 40 -12.78 4.10 -6.96
CA VAL A 40 -12.22 3.21 -5.96
C VAL A 40 -11.31 4.04 -5.09
N SER A 41 -11.57 4.07 -3.79
CA SER A 41 -10.67 4.72 -2.83
C SER A 41 -9.77 3.68 -2.21
N ILE A 42 -8.47 3.92 -2.25
CA ILE A 42 -7.44 3.04 -1.72
C ILE A 42 -6.63 3.83 -0.71
N ASN A 43 -6.39 3.22 0.45
CA ASN A 43 -5.36 3.66 1.38
C ASN A 43 -4.35 2.54 1.55
N VAL A 44 -3.07 2.83 1.38
CA VAL A 44 -2.02 1.81 1.32
C VAL A 44 -0.73 2.35 1.90
N ASP A 45 0.06 1.49 2.53
CA ASP A 45 1.42 1.81 2.90
C ASP A 45 2.38 1.50 1.74
N LEU A 46 2.84 2.56 1.05
CA LEU A 46 3.79 2.45 -0.05
C LEU A 46 5.19 2.04 0.43
N GLY A 47 5.51 2.31 1.70
CA GLY A 47 6.80 2.04 2.32
C GLY A 47 7.12 0.56 2.46
N LEU A 48 6.12 -0.33 2.35
CA LEU A 48 6.32 -1.78 2.39
C LEU A 48 6.92 -2.34 1.10
N LYS A 49 6.74 -1.67 -0.05
CA LYS A 49 7.11 -2.20 -1.37
C LYS A 49 8.55 -2.74 -1.48
N PRO A 50 9.59 -2.13 -0.88
CA PRO A 50 10.96 -2.65 -0.94
C PRO A 50 11.18 -3.96 -0.18
N GLN A 51 10.30 -4.29 0.78
CA GLN A 51 10.44 -5.47 1.65
C GLN A 51 9.58 -6.64 1.17
N VAL A 52 8.63 -6.38 0.28
CA VAL A 52 7.67 -7.36 -0.22
C VAL A 52 8.29 -8.16 -1.40
N PRO A 53 8.19 -9.50 -1.39
CA PRO A 53 7.48 -10.35 -0.42
C PRO A 53 8.25 -10.54 0.90
N VAL A 54 7.50 -10.54 2.01
CA VAL A 54 8.04 -10.83 3.35
C VAL A 54 7.82 -12.29 3.67
N ALA A 55 8.90 -13.09 3.72
CA ALA A 55 8.84 -14.54 3.91
C ALA A 55 8.11 -14.97 5.20
N ASP A 56 8.28 -14.19 6.27
CA ASP A 56 7.66 -14.44 7.57
C ASP A 56 6.18 -14.02 7.64
N LEU A 57 5.60 -13.51 6.55
CA LEU A 57 4.19 -13.12 6.48
C LEU A 57 3.55 -13.68 5.19
N PRO A 58 3.43 -15.02 5.04
CA PRO A 58 3.03 -15.66 3.79
C PRO A 58 1.51 -15.75 3.58
N PHE A 59 0.70 -15.24 4.51
CA PHE A 59 -0.76 -15.27 4.42
C PHE A 59 -1.35 -13.87 4.43
N VAL A 60 -2.37 -13.68 3.60
CA VAL A 60 -3.21 -12.48 3.63
C VAL A 60 -4.51 -12.79 4.36
N ILE A 61 -4.92 -11.89 5.24
CA ILE A 61 -6.23 -11.82 5.89
C ILE A 61 -6.97 -10.63 5.29
N ILE A 62 -8.17 -10.88 4.76
CA ILE A 62 -9.02 -9.86 4.14
C ILE A 62 -10.32 -9.79 4.93
N ALA A 63 -10.56 -8.66 5.58
CA ALA A 63 -11.82 -8.35 6.26
C ALA A 63 -12.67 -7.46 5.37
N ARG A 64 -13.90 -7.85 5.08
CA ARG A 64 -14.85 -7.12 4.25
C ARG A 64 -15.98 -6.59 5.12
N VAL A 65 -16.28 -5.31 4.95
CA VAL A 65 -17.36 -4.63 5.66
C VAL A 65 -18.30 -4.02 4.63
N LYS A 66 -19.60 -4.31 4.77
CA LYS A 66 -20.63 -3.68 3.97
C LYS A 66 -20.97 -2.32 4.57
N LEU A 67 -20.89 -1.29 3.74
CA LEU A 67 -21.27 0.07 4.08
C LEU A 67 -22.79 0.18 4.25
N LYS A 68 -23.23 0.95 5.24
CA LYS A 68 -24.63 1.25 5.51
C LYS A 68 -25.09 2.47 4.72
N ASN A 69 -24.34 3.57 4.85
CA ASN A 69 -24.64 4.84 4.22
C ASN A 69 -23.66 5.08 3.07
N VAL A 70 -24.18 5.12 1.85
CA VAL A 70 -23.36 5.35 0.65
C VAL A 70 -23.98 6.45 -0.21
N ASN A 71 -23.13 7.25 -0.84
CA ASN A 71 -23.55 8.20 -1.86
C ASN A 71 -23.82 7.49 -3.20
N GLN A 72 -24.21 8.26 -4.22
CA GLN A 72 -24.50 7.75 -5.58
C GLN A 72 -23.35 6.97 -6.24
N TRP A 73 -22.12 7.14 -5.75
CA TRP A 73 -20.92 6.47 -6.24
C TRP A 73 -20.56 5.21 -5.45
N GLY A 74 -21.35 4.86 -4.43
CA GLY A 74 -21.08 3.73 -3.54
C GLY A 74 -19.96 4.01 -2.54
N MET A 75 -19.67 5.28 -2.25
CA MET A 75 -18.68 5.71 -1.26
C MET A 75 -19.36 6.13 0.05
N PRO A 76 -18.71 5.90 1.20
CA PRO A 76 -19.26 6.29 2.50
C PRO A 76 -19.37 7.81 2.62
N ASP A 77 -20.34 8.27 3.39
CA ASP A 77 -20.38 9.65 3.88
C ASP A 77 -19.41 9.85 5.05
N GLN A 78 -19.32 11.07 5.58
CA GLN A 78 -18.36 11.40 6.63
C GLN A 78 -18.63 10.66 7.95
N ASP A 79 -19.90 10.47 8.32
CA ASP A 79 -20.26 9.79 9.56
C ASP A 79 -19.92 8.30 9.47
N GLU A 80 -20.21 7.67 8.33
CA GLU A 80 -19.84 6.29 8.05
C GLU A 80 -18.31 6.13 7.99
N VAL A 81 -17.56 7.08 7.43
CA VAL A 81 -16.09 7.08 7.46
C VAL A 81 -15.57 7.07 8.89
N ASN A 82 -16.09 7.93 9.76
CA ASN A 82 -15.66 8.03 11.16
C ASN A 82 -15.89 6.70 11.92
N GLU A 83 -17.01 6.02 11.66
CA GLU A 83 -17.28 4.71 12.27
C GLU A 83 -16.36 3.62 11.71
N LEU A 84 -16.10 3.61 10.39
CA LEU A 84 -15.19 2.66 9.77
C LEU A 84 -13.73 2.86 10.21
N ASP A 85 -13.32 4.09 10.51
CA ASP A 85 -11.97 4.36 11.02
C ASP A 85 -11.80 3.78 12.44
N LYS A 86 -12.83 3.84 13.30
CA LYS A 86 -12.82 3.14 14.60
C LYS A 86 -12.76 1.62 14.44
N VAL A 87 -13.51 1.07 13.48
CA VAL A 87 -13.48 -0.36 13.14
C VAL A 87 -12.07 -0.75 12.66
N GLU A 88 -11.45 0.06 11.80
CA GLU A 88 -10.08 -0.13 11.33
C GLU A 88 -9.09 -0.17 12.49
N GLU A 89 -9.06 0.85 13.34
CA GLU A 89 -8.17 0.94 14.48
C GLU A 89 -8.28 -0.30 15.39
N LYS A 90 -9.52 -0.74 15.68
CA LYS A 90 -9.77 -1.92 16.50
C LYS A 90 -9.35 -3.23 15.82
N MET A 91 -9.53 -3.36 14.51
CA MET A 91 -9.03 -4.52 13.77
C MET A 91 -7.50 -4.55 13.73
N VAL A 92 -6.85 -3.40 13.50
CA VAL A 92 -5.38 -3.27 13.52
C VAL A 92 -4.84 -3.68 14.88
N GLU A 93 -5.40 -3.14 15.97
CA GLU A 93 -5.00 -3.48 17.34
C GLU A 93 -5.15 -4.99 17.62
N ASN A 94 -6.33 -5.56 17.36
CA ASN A 94 -6.61 -6.95 17.69
C ASN A 94 -5.81 -7.94 16.85
N LEU A 95 -5.78 -7.76 15.52
CA LEU A 95 -5.06 -8.68 14.64
C LEU A 95 -3.54 -8.58 14.84
N ASN A 96 -3.01 -7.38 15.11
CA ASN A 96 -1.61 -7.24 15.48
C ASN A 96 -1.31 -7.98 16.79
N ARG A 97 -2.12 -7.78 17.83
CA ARG A 97 -1.91 -8.38 19.15
C ARG A 97 -1.98 -9.90 19.14
N PHE A 98 -2.95 -10.49 18.44
CA PHE A 98 -3.23 -11.92 18.54
C PHE A 98 -2.63 -12.76 17.39
N GLN A 99 -2.37 -12.16 16.23
CA GLN A 99 -1.83 -12.85 15.05
C GLN A 99 -0.51 -12.24 14.57
N GLY A 100 0.04 -11.23 15.24
CA GLY A 100 1.20 -10.49 14.73
C GLY A 100 0.94 -9.87 13.36
N ALA A 101 -0.32 -9.66 13.00
CA ALA A 101 -0.67 -9.24 11.66
C ALA A 101 -0.24 -7.78 11.40
N VAL A 102 0.25 -7.53 10.20
CA VAL A 102 0.64 -6.20 9.72
C VAL A 102 -0.46 -5.69 8.82
N TYR A 103 -1.04 -4.54 9.18
CA TYR A 103 -1.99 -3.84 8.32
C TYR A 103 -1.26 -3.17 7.17
N VAL A 104 -1.73 -3.38 5.94
CA VAL A 104 -1.05 -2.89 4.73
C VAL A 104 -1.90 -1.93 3.90
N GLY A 105 -3.19 -1.84 4.22
CA GLY A 105 -4.11 -0.91 3.57
C GLY A 105 -5.55 -1.39 3.48
N ARG A 106 -6.38 -0.54 2.90
CA ARG A 106 -7.79 -0.76 2.61
C ARG A 106 -8.16 -0.33 1.20
N PHE A 107 -9.23 -0.93 0.71
CA PHE A 107 -9.85 -0.65 -0.57
C PHE A 107 -11.34 -0.44 -0.35
N THR A 108 -11.94 0.59 -0.97
CA THR A 108 -13.38 0.86 -0.90
C THR A 108 -13.96 1.01 -2.30
N GLN A 109 -14.96 0.20 -2.62
CA GLN A 109 -15.68 0.27 -3.88
C GLN A 109 -17.10 -0.28 -3.73
N ARG A 110 -18.09 0.38 -4.36
CA ARG A 110 -19.46 -0.14 -4.52
C ARG A 110 -20.12 -0.58 -3.19
N GLY A 111 -19.97 0.22 -2.15
CA GLY A 111 -20.59 -0.09 -0.86
C GLY A 111 -19.88 -1.16 -0.04
N ILE A 112 -18.67 -1.56 -0.42
CA ILE A 112 -17.84 -2.51 0.33
C ILE A 112 -16.50 -1.86 0.65
N ARG A 113 -16.03 -2.02 1.89
CA ARG A 113 -14.66 -1.72 2.31
C ARG A 113 -13.95 -3.02 2.66
N GLU A 114 -12.80 -3.26 2.06
CA GLU A 114 -11.92 -4.40 2.34
C GLU A 114 -10.66 -3.90 3.05
N PHE A 115 -10.28 -4.54 4.15
CA PHE A 115 -9.06 -4.28 4.91
C PHE A 115 -8.11 -5.45 4.75
N TYR A 116 -6.85 -5.17 4.49
CA TYR A 116 -5.84 -6.17 4.19
C TYR A 116 -4.77 -6.20 5.27
N PHE A 117 -4.51 -7.41 5.76
CA PHE A 117 -3.47 -7.68 6.74
C PHE A 117 -2.62 -8.85 6.27
N TYR A 118 -1.33 -8.85 6.58
CA TYR A 118 -0.44 -9.98 6.35
C TYR A 118 0.05 -10.58 7.68
N SER A 119 0.11 -11.90 7.77
CA SER A 119 0.45 -12.62 9.01
C SER A 119 1.09 -13.99 8.70
N ASN A 120 1.79 -14.55 9.68
CA ASN A 120 2.17 -15.97 9.71
C ASN A 120 1.14 -16.89 10.37
N ASP A 121 0.18 -16.33 11.12
CA ASP A 121 -0.82 -17.07 11.87
C ASP A 121 -2.24 -16.68 11.45
N THR A 122 -2.91 -17.59 10.76
CA THR A 122 -4.32 -17.46 10.36
C THR A 122 -5.24 -18.37 11.17
N SER A 123 -4.83 -18.90 12.32
CA SER A 123 -5.65 -19.85 13.09
C SER A 123 -6.86 -19.19 13.76
N LYS A 124 -6.74 -17.91 14.17
CA LYS A 124 -7.74 -17.20 14.97
C LYS A 124 -8.26 -15.90 14.35
N TYR A 125 -7.89 -15.59 13.10
CA TYR A 125 -8.26 -14.33 12.45
C TYR A 125 -9.77 -14.05 12.50
N GLN A 126 -10.60 -15.07 12.27
CA GLN A 126 -12.05 -14.92 12.22
C GLN A 126 -12.65 -14.58 13.58
N SER A 127 -12.13 -15.18 14.66
CA SER A 127 -12.53 -14.82 16.03
C SER A 127 -12.02 -13.43 16.42
N SER A 128 -10.77 -13.08 16.07
CA SER A 128 -10.21 -11.75 16.33
C SER A 128 -11.03 -10.63 15.66
N ILE A 129 -11.41 -10.83 14.40
CA ILE A 129 -12.29 -9.90 13.67
C ILE A 129 -13.70 -9.92 14.26
N GLY A 130 -14.25 -11.09 14.53
CA GLY A 130 -15.59 -11.22 15.12
C GLY A 130 -15.74 -10.50 16.46
N ASN A 131 -14.69 -10.52 17.29
CA ASN A 131 -14.67 -9.78 18.55
C ASN A 131 -14.76 -8.27 18.35
N VAL A 132 -14.14 -7.72 17.29
CA VAL A 132 -14.32 -6.29 16.95
C VAL A 132 -15.78 -6.01 16.65
N PHE A 133 -16.43 -6.85 15.83
CA PHE A 133 -17.82 -6.65 15.45
C PHE A 133 -18.86 -6.95 16.54
N LEU A 134 -18.44 -7.41 17.73
CA LEU A 134 -19.32 -7.36 18.91
C LEU A 134 -19.58 -5.91 19.35
N GLU A 135 -18.57 -5.04 19.25
CA GLU A 135 -18.69 -3.61 19.55
C GLU A 135 -19.33 -2.82 18.39
N PHE A 136 -19.22 -3.35 17.17
CA PHE A 136 -19.74 -2.74 15.94
C PHE A 136 -20.83 -3.60 15.27
N ALA A 137 -21.79 -4.08 16.07
CA ALA A 137 -22.81 -5.04 15.64
C ALA A 137 -23.77 -4.55 14.53
N ASN A 138 -23.74 -3.25 14.22
CA ASN A 138 -24.49 -2.64 13.14
C ASN A 138 -23.88 -2.88 11.75
N PHE A 139 -22.63 -3.35 11.65
CA PHE A 139 -21.97 -3.65 10.39
C PHE A 139 -22.10 -5.12 10.01
N GLN A 140 -22.42 -5.36 8.73
CA GLN A 140 -22.30 -6.70 8.15
C GLN A 140 -20.87 -6.90 7.67
N TRP A 141 -20.27 -8.03 8.03
CA TRP A 141 -18.89 -8.32 7.71
C TRP A 141 -18.68 -9.77 7.27
N LEU A 142 -17.60 -10.00 6.53
CA LEU A 142 -17.06 -11.30 6.17
C LEU A 142 -15.55 -11.24 6.31
N ALA A 143 -14.90 -12.35 6.58
CA ALA A 143 -13.45 -12.43 6.58
C ALA A 143 -12.98 -13.70 5.89
N GLN A 144 -11.82 -13.63 5.27
CA GLN A 144 -11.12 -14.79 4.75
C GLN A 144 -9.62 -14.65 5.01
N ALA A 145 -8.95 -15.78 5.14
CA ALA A 145 -7.50 -15.85 5.11
C ALA A 145 -7.07 -16.85 4.03
N LYS A 146 -6.03 -16.52 3.26
CA LYS A 146 -5.47 -17.40 2.23
C LYS A 146 -3.96 -17.24 2.15
N LYS A 147 -3.29 -18.27 1.63
CA LYS A 147 -1.87 -18.18 1.30
C LYS A 147 -1.67 -17.16 0.18
N ASP A 148 -0.70 -16.27 0.37
CA ASP A 148 -0.32 -15.23 -0.57
C ASP A 148 1.16 -14.88 -0.35
N ALA A 149 2.02 -15.89 -0.56
CA ALA A 149 3.45 -15.78 -0.26
C ALA A 149 4.17 -14.75 -1.14
N ASP A 150 3.65 -14.51 -2.35
CA ASP A 150 4.16 -13.52 -3.29
C ASP A 150 3.53 -12.13 -3.09
N TRP A 151 2.67 -11.97 -2.08
CA TRP A 151 2.01 -10.71 -1.73
C TRP A 151 1.21 -10.09 -2.89
N GLU A 152 0.58 -10.93 -3.70
CA GLU A 152 -0.16 -10.51 -4.89
C GLU A 152 -1.30 -9.56 -4.54
N ASN A 153 -1.99 -9.76 -3.40
CA ASN A 153 -3.10 -8.88 -3.03
C ASN A 153 -2.60 -7.47 -2.69
N TYR A 154 -1.48 -7.32 -1.99
CA TYR A 154 -0.84 -6.01 -1.82
C TYR A 154 -0.41 -5.42 -3.16
N LEU A 155 0.34 -6.17 -3.98
CA LEU A 155 0.96 -5.66 -5.20
C LEU A 155 -0.02 -5.34 -6.33
N THR A 156 -1.14 -6.05 -6.43
CA THR A 156 -2.06 -5.96 -7.58
C THR A 156 -3.40 -5.30 -7.24
N VAL A 157 -3.79 -5.27 -5.96
CA VAL A 157 -5.07 -4.66 -5.54
C VAL A 157 -4.86 -3.31 -4.86
N LEU A 158 -3.83 -3.18 -4.02
CA LEU A 158 -3.61 -1.97 -3.21
C LEU A 158 -2.50 -1.07 -3.76
N TYR A 159 -1.41 -1.66 -4.22
CA TYR A 159 -0.26 -0.90 -4.66
C TYR A 159 -0.58 -0.16 -5.97
N PRO A 160 -0.26 1.14 -6.07
CA PRO A 160 -0.64 1.92 -7.26
C PRO A 160 0.11 1.43 -8.50
N SER A 161 -0.52 1.58 -9.67
CA SER A 161 0.16 1.38 -10.94
C SER A 161 1.27 2.41 -11.14
N ALA A 162 2.15 2.20 -12.12
CA ALA A 162 3.19 3.19 -12.43
C ALA A 162 2.62 4.58 -12.75
N LEU A 163 1.46 4.62 -13.43
CA LEU A 163 0.76 5.87 -13.72
C LEU A 163 0.21 6.51 -12.43
N ASP A 164 -0.42 5.71 -11.57
CA ASP A 164 -0.99 6.22 -10.31
C ASP A 164 0.10 6.73 -9.37
N LEU A 165 1.27 6.08 -9.32
CA LEU A 165 2.45 6.58 -8.60
C LEU A 165 2.89 7.95 -9.11
N LEU A 166 2.97 8.14 -10.44
CA LEU A 166 3.32 9.43 -11.02
C LEU A 166 2.29 10.52 -10.64
N LEU A 167 1.00 10.18 -10.61
CA LEU A 167 -0.06 11.09 -10.19
C LEU A 167 0.04 11.43 -8.70
N ILE A 168 0.30 10.42 -7.84
CA ILE A 168 0.54 10.59 -6.40
C ILE A 168 1.73 11.53 -6.18
N GLU A 169 2.87 11.28 -6.84
CA GLU A 169 4.07 12.11 -6.73
C GLU A 169 3.82 13.54 -7.22
N SER A 170 3.10 13.69 -8.32
CA SER A 170 2.73 15.00 -8.87
C SER A 170 1.87 15.78 -7.88
N ARG A 171 0.86 15.14 -7.29
CA ARG A 171 0.05 15.74 -6.22
C ARG A 171 0.90 16.14 -5.01
N LYS A 172 1.77 15.25 -4.50
CA LYS A 172 2.66 15.56 -3.37
C LYS A 172 3.51 16.81 -3.65
N LYS A 173 4.06 16.96 -4.86
CA LYS A 173 4.85 18.13 -5.29
C LYS A 173 4.00 19.41 -5.37
N VAL A 174 2.78 19.32 -5.91
CA VAL A 174 1.84 20.46 -5.98
C VAL A 174 1.45 20.91 -4.58
N ASP A 175 1.13 19.98 -3.68
CA ASP A 175 0.76 20.28 -2.29
C ASP A 175 1.92 20.91 -1.51
N GLU A 176 3.14 20.39 -1.68
CA GLU A 176 4.34 20.97 -1.07
C GLU A 176 4.57 22.41 -1.58
N HIS A 177 4.42 22.63 -2.88
CA HIS A 177 4.55 23.96 -3.46
C HIS A 177 3.49 24.92 -2.94
N ALA A 178 2.22 24.50 -2.90
CA ALA A 178 1.11 25.31 -2.41
C ALA A 178 1.29 25.73 -0.94
N ARG A 179 1.81 24.83 -0.08
CA ARG A 179 2.12 25.15 1.33
C ARG A 179 3.23 26.20 1.46
N LYS A 180 4.25 26.17 0.61
CA LYS A 180 5.38 27.12 0.65
C LYS A 180 5.03 28.46 0.00
N ASN A 181 4.22 28.45 -1.06
CA ASN A 181 3.96 29.61 -1.92
C ASN A 181 2.46 29.88 -2.09
N LEU A 182 1.75 30.12 -0.97
CA LEU A 182 0.29 30.34 -0.90
C LEU A 182 -0.28 31.40 -1.86
N LYS A 183 0.56 32.28 -2.45
CA LYS A 183 0.16 33.39 -3.32
C LYS A 183 0.53 33.22 -4.80
N GLN A 184 1.16 32.11 -5.21
CA GLN A 184 1.55 31.86 -6.61
C GLN A 184 0.66 30.80 -7.27
N LEU A 185 -0.65 31.04 -7.25
CA LEU A 185 -1.61 30.29 -8.05
C LEU A 185 -2.01 31.13 -9.27
N PRO A 186 -1.99 30.57 -10.50
CA PRO A 186 -1.71 29.17 -10.86
C PRO A 186 -0.22 28.85 -11.03
N VAL A 187 0.15 27.58 -10.80
CA VAL A 187 1.50 27.04 -11.07
C VAL A 187 1.55 26.46 -12.48
N SER A 188 2.51 26.89 -13.30
CA SER A 188 2.75 26.26 -14.60
C SER A 188 3.41 24.89 -14.43
N VAL A 189 2.75 23.85 -14.93
CA VAL A 189 3.31 22.50 -15.00
C VAL A 189 3.83 22.26 -16.42
N LEU A 190 5.10 21.86 -16.53
CA LEU A 190 5.73 21.50 -17.80
C LEU A 190 5.96 19.99 -17.81
N HIS A 191 5.43 19.31 -18.83
CA HIS A 191 5.72 17.91 -19.10
C HIS A 191 6.71 17.82 -20.27
N TYR A 192 7.81 17.09 -20.06
CA TYR A 192 8.79 16.81 -21.10
C TYR A 192 8.65 15.35 -21.52
N PHE A 193 8.57 15.13 -22.82
CA PHE A 193 8.49 13.80 -23.42
C PHE A 193 9.65 13.65 -24.40
N GLU A 194 10.38 12.55 -24.30
CA GLU A 194 11.45 12.21 -25.22
C GLU A 194 11.00 11.08 -26.15
N PHE A 195 11.24 11.24 -27.44
CA PHE A 195 10.88 10.29 -28.47
C PHE A 195 12.11 9.91 -29.28
N GLN A 196 12.29 8.61 -29.51
CA GLN A 196 13.40 8.13 -30.35
C GLN A 196 13.23 8.52 -31.82
N LYS A 197 11.98 8.68 -32.29
CA LYS A 197 11.65 9.05 -33.66
C LYS A 197 10.71 10.25 -33.69
N GLU A 198 10.93 11.12 -34.66
CA GLU A 198 10.06 12.28 -34.91
C GLU A 198 8.61 11.85 -35.22
N THR A 199 8.42 10.68 -35.83
CA THR A 199 7.09 10.11 -36.11
C THR A 199 6.29 9.86 -34.85
N ASP A 200 6.93 9.36 -33.79
CA ASP A 200 6.26 9.00 -32.54
C ASP A 200 5.83 10.26 -31.78
N CYS A 201 6.65 11.32 -31.84
CA CYS A 201 6.30 12.65 -31.34
C CYS A 201 5.07 13.22 -32.08
N LYS A 202 5.04 13.14 -33.42
CA LYS A 202 3.90 13.60 -34.22
C LYS A 202 2.62 12.83 -33.89
N THR A 203 2.70 11.51 -33.73
CA THR A 203 1.56 10.68 -33.31
C THR A 203 1.08 11.04 -31.91
N PHE A 204 2.00 11.25 -30.96
CA PHE A 204 1.66 11.67 -29.61
C PHE A 204 0.89 13.01 -29.61
N LEU A 205 1.37 14.01 -30.35
CA LEU A 205 0.73 15.34 -30.44
C LEU A 205 -0.65 15.31 -31.11
N GLN A 206 -0.94 14.29 -31.92
CA GLN A 206 -2.23 14.11 -32.58
C GLN A 206 -3.21 13.23 -31.78
N SER A 207 -2.74 12.61 -30.70
CA SER A 207 -3.60 11.80 -29.84
C SER A 207 -4.64 12.70 -29.19
N PRO A 208 -5.94 12.30 -29.18
CA PRO A 208 -6.95 13.07 -28.47
C PRO A 208 -6.60 13.16 -26.99
N VAL A 209 -6.81 14.35 -26.42
CA VAL A 209 -6.72 14.55 -24.97
C VAL A 209 -7.83 13.71 -24.33
N CYS A 210 -7.46 12.79 -23.44
CA CYS A 210 -8.41 11.97 -22.68
C CYS A 210 -9.26 12.84 -21.74
#